data_AF-A0A954LA52-F1
#
_entry.id   AF-A0A954LA52-F1
#
_cell.length_a   1.000
_cell.length_b   1.000
_cell.length_c   1.000
_cell.angle_alpha   90.00
_cell.angle_beta   90.00
_cell.angle_gamma   90.00
#
_symmetry.space_group_name_H-M   'P 1'
#
loop_
_entity.id
_entity.type
_entity.pdbx_description
1 polymer ?
#
loop_
_entity_poly.entity_id
_entity_poly.type
_entity_poly.pdbx_seq_one_letter_code
_entity_poly.pdbx_strand_id
1 'polypeptide(L)'
;MDSEQDKDRMDCIAQTTAHIRCVQSLLLTVCNDLMLRAIRHDASKLQNPEFATFVEFTPKLRDSTYGSDEYKGFLASMKPALDHHYANNSHHPEHFENGVQDMTLLDLLEMLLDWKAATERHADGDIFKSIEINRKRFNMPPEIGDLLLRTAESLFPKFLEPWHCYGCGASGCRYNFCYQCGAGRNDYVKQ
;
A
#
# COMPACT_ATOMS: atom_id res chain seq x y z
N MET A 1 -48.17 -23.84 -21.89
CA MET A 1 -46.92 -23.46 -22.59
C MET A 1 -46.19 -22.31 -21.88
N ASP A 2 -46.88 -21.40 -21.18
CA ASP A 2 -46.23 -20.34 -20.37
C ASP A 2 -45.51 -20.82 -19.09
N SER A 3 -46.01 -21.87 -18.43
CA SER A 3 -45.54 -22.25 -17.09
C SER A 3 -44.10 -22.78 -17.00
N GLU A 4 -43.59 -23.38 -18.09
CA GLU A 4 -42.23 -23.94 -18.14
C GLU A 4 -41.21 -22.85 -18.47
N GLN A 5 -41.56 -21.93 -19.38
CA GLN A 5 -40.75 -20.73 -19.66
C GLN A 5 -40.66 -19.79 -18.45
N ASP A 6 -41.74 -19.65 -17.69
CA ASP A 6 -41.73 -18.88 -16.45
C ASP A 6 -40.87 -19.54 -15.36
N LYS A 7 -40.85 -20.88 -15.29
CA LYS A 7 -39.99 -21.62 -14.36
C LYS A 7 -38.50 -21.45 -14.72
N ASP A 8 -38.14 -21.65 -15.97
CA ASP A 8 -36.75 -21.49 -16.44
C ASP A 8 -36.23 -20.07 -16.18
N ARG A 9 -37.09 -19.06 -16.37
CA ARG A 9 -36.78 -17.67 -16.04
C ARG A 9 -36.55 -17.47 -14.54
N MET A 10 -37.40 -18.02 -13.68
CA MET A 10 -37.23 -17.92 -12.23
C MET A 10 -35.97 -18.65 -11.75
N ASP A 11 -35.69 -19.83 -12.30
CA ASP A 11 -34.48 -20.60 -11.98
C ASP A 11 -33.21 -19.85 -12.41
N CYS A 12 -33.22 -19.21 -13.59
CA CYS A 12 -32.13 -18.34 -14.03
C CYS A 12 -31.91 -17.17 -13.07
N ILE A 13 -32.98 -16.45 -12.70
CA ILE A 13 -32.89 -15.33 -11.75
C ILE A 13 -32.31 -15.80 -10.40
N ALA A 14 -32.78 -16.93 -9.89
CA ALA A 14 -32.31 -17.49 -8.62
C ALA A 14 -30.82 -17.85 -8.67
N GLN A 15 -30.38 -18.55 -9.71
CA GLN A 15 -28.97 -18.95 -9.88
C GLN A 15 -28.05 -17.74 -10.09
N THR A 16 -28.45 -16.78 -10.93
CA THR A 16 -27.69 -15.54 -11.13
C THR A 16 -27.62 -14.72 -9.85
N THR A 17 -28.72 -14.63 -9.09
CA THR A 17 -28.74 -13.95 -7.79
C THR A 17 -27.79 -14.63 -6.81
N ALA A 18 -27.82 -15.96 -6.72
CA ALA A 18 -26.91 -16.70 -5.85
C ALA A 18 -25.44 -16.47 -6.21
N HIS A 19 -25.10 -16.46 -7.51
CA HIS A 19 -23.75 -16.14 -7.97
C HIS A 19 -23.33 -14.71 -7.60
N ILE A 20 -24.19 -13.71 -7.83
CA ILE A 20 -23.93 -12.32 -7.44
C ILE A 20 -23.66 -12.22 -5.93
N ARG A 21 -24.49 -12.87 -5.09
CA ARG A 21 -24.29 -12.85 -3.63
C ARG A 21 -23.00 -13.54 -3.21
N CYS A 22 -22.62 -14.62 -3.89
CA CYS A 22 -21.34 -15.29 -3.66
C CYS A 22 -20.17 -14.34 -3.95
N VAL A 23 -20.14 -13.71 -5.14
CA VAL A 23 -19.08 -12.77 -5.51
C VAL A 23 -19.05 -11.56 -4.57
N GLN A 24 -20.20 -11.00 -4.19
CA GLN A 24 -20.28 -9.92 -3.21
C GLN A 24 -19.66 -10.33 -1.87
N SER A 25 -19.97 -11.53 -1.37
CA SER A 25 -19.39 -12.05 -0.12
C SER A 25 -17.87 -12.23 -0.23
N LEU A 26 -17.36 -12.74 -1.35
CA LEU A 26 -15.93 -12.92 -1.57
C LEU A 26 -15.19 -11.58 -1.67
N LEU A 27 -15.78 -10.58 -2.35
CA LEU A 27 -15.24 -9.22 -2.39
C LEU A 27 -15.17 -8.60 -1.00
N LEU A 28 -16.19 -8.81 -0.16
CA LEU A 28 -16.18 -8.33 1.22
C LEU A 28 -15.09 -8.99 2.07
N THR A 29 -14.78 -10.27 1.83
CA THR A 29 -13.61 -10.93 2.45
C THR A 29 -12.31 -10.23 2.08
N VAL A 30 -12.13 -9.85 0.80
CA VAL A 30 -10.96 -9.09 0.35
C VAL A 30 -10.92 -7.71 1.01
N CYS A 31 -12.06 -7.01 1.10
CA CYS A 31 -12.12 -5.73 1.81
C CYS A 31 -11.69 -5.85 3.27
N ASN A 32 -12.13 -6.90 3.97
CA ASN A 32 -11.74 -7.14 5.36
C ASN A 32 -10.23 -7.43 5.49
N ASP A 33 -9.64 -8.20 4.58
CA ASP A 33 -8.20 -8.45 4.56
C ASP A 33 -7.41 -7.14 4.37
N LEU A 34 -7.81 -6.32 3.39
CA LEU A 34 -7.20 -5.00 3.16
C LEU A 34 -7.33 -4.07 4.36
N MET A 35 -8.44 -4.11 5.09
CA MET A 35 -8.60 -3.36 6.34
C MET A 35 -7.62 -3.83 7.41
N LEU A 36 -7.44 -5.14 7.58
CA LEU A 36 -6.49 -5.68 8.55
C LEU A 36 -5.04 -5.34 8.18
N ARG A 37 -4.69 -5.41 6.89
CA ARG A 37 -3.39 -4.96 6.37
C ARG A 37 -3.17 -3.48 6.66
N ALA A 38 -4.14 -2.62 6.36
CA ALA A 38 -4.04 -1.18 6.63
C ALA A 38 -3.81 -0.86 8.12
N ILE A 39 -4.44 -1.60 9.03
CA ILE A 39 -4.25 -1.43 10.49
C ILE A 39 -2.85 -1.88 10.94
N ARG A 40 -2.33 -2.95 10.33
CA ARG A 40 -1.09 -3.62 10.77
C ARG A 40 0.15 -3.19 9.99
N HIS A 41 -0.03 -2.48 8.88
CA HIS A 41 1.04 -2.07 7.98
C HIS A 41 2.19 -1.46 8.78
N ASP A 42 3.36 -2.06 8.67
CA ASP A 42 4.59 -1.64 9.33
C ASP A 42 4.54 -1.55 10.87
N ALA A 43 3.52 -2.10 11.52
CA ALA A 43 3.36 -1.99 12.97
C ALA A 43 4.53 -2.61 13.75
N SER A 44 5.27 -3.55 13.14
CA SER A 44 6.49 -4.14 13.71
C SER A 44 7.57 -3.09 13.99
N LYS A 45 7.62 -1.99 13.20
CA LYS A 45 8.56 -0.87 13.39
C LYS A 45 8.39 -0.17 14.73
N LEU A 46 7.20 -0.28 15.34
CA LEU A 46 6.86 0.35 16.61
C LEU A 46 7.14 -0.54 17.82
N GLN A 47 7.76 -1.71 17.61
CA GLN A 47 8.08 -2.68 18.65
C GLN A 47 9.53 -3.13 18.56
N ASN A 48 10.10 -3.59 19.67
CA ASN A 48 11.41 -4.24 19.63
C ASN A 48 11.29 -5.59 18.91
N PRO A 49 12.31 -6.00 18.12
CA PRO A 49 13.66 -5.44 18.05
C PRO A 49 13.86 -4.27 17.07
N GLU A 50 12.84 -3.87 16.32
CA GLU A 50 12.96 -2.85 15.26
C GLU A 50 13.02 -1.41 15.80
N PHE A 51 12.19 -1.12 16.81
CA PHE A 51 11.88 0.24 17.24
C PHE A 51 13.10 1.10 17.55
N ALA A 52 14.05 0.60 18.33
CA ALA A 52 15.26 1.35 18.67
C ALA A 52 16.08 1.74 17.44
N THR A 53 16.19 0.84 16.47
CA THR A 53 16.90 1.08 15.21
C THR A 53 16.18 2.13 14.37
N PHE A 54 14.86 2.05 14.24
CA PHE A 54 14.09 3.06 13.49
C PHE A 54 14.12 4.43 14.17
N VAL A 55 14.10 4.51 15.51
CA VAL A 55 14.27 5.78 16.24
C VAL A 55 15.61 6.43 15.88
N GLU A 56 16.70 5.66 15.84
CA GLU A 56 18.03 6.18 15.54
C GLU A 56 18.18 6.60 14.06
N PHE A 57 17.71 5.77 13.13
CA PHE A 57 18.04 5.94 11.71
C PHE A 57 16.98 6.69 10.91
N THR A 58 15.72 6.80 11.35
CA THR A 58 14.69 7.55 10.60
C THR A 58 15.10 9.01 10.33
N PRO A 59 15.64 9.78 11.30
CA PRO A 59 16.14 11.13 11.03
C PRO A 59 17.32 11.14 10.05
N LYS A 60 18.27 10.20 10.20
CA LYS A 60 19.45 10.08 9.35
C LYS A 60 19.07 9.77 7.89
N LEU A 61 18.12 8.85 7.68
CA LEU A 61 17.62 8.50 6.36
C LEU A 61 16.90 9.68 5.70
N ARG A 62 16.08 10.42 6.45
CA ARG A 62 15.37 11.61 5.95
C ARG A 62 16.32 12.67 5.40
N ASP A 63 17.45 12.86 6.08
CA ASP A 63 18.41 13.91 5.74
C ASP A 63 19.46 13.44 4.71
N SER A 64 19.44 12.14 4.34
CA SER A 64 20.32 11.56 3.32
C SER A 64 19.68 11.57 1.92
N THR A 65 20.52 11.52 0.88
CA THR A 65 20.02 11.33 -0.50
C THR A 65 19.71 9.86 -0.78
N TYR A 66 18.49 9.55 -1.22
CA TYR A 66 18.08 8.18 -1.54
C TYR A 66 19.04 7.53 -2.55
N GLY A 67 19.53 6.33 -2.21
CA GLY A 67 20.47 5.57 -3.05
C GLY A 67 21.93 6.03 -3.01
N SER A 68 22.27 7.08 -2.24
CA SER A 68 23.66 7.47 -1.96
C SER A 68 24.41 6.41 -1.15
N ASP A 69 25.75 6.49 -1.11
CA ASP A 69 26.56 5.54 -0.34
C ASP A 69 26.37 5.71 1.17
N GLU A 70 26.08 6.93 1.64
CA GLU A 70 25.67 7.18 3.03
C GLU A 70 24.34 6.48 3.35
N TYR A 71 23.33 6.67 2.50
CA TYR A 71 22.03 5.99 2.64
C TYR A 71 22.20 4.47 2.69
N LYS A 72 23.01 3.90 1.78
CA LYS A 72 23.32 2.46 1.79
C LYS A 72 24.06 2.03 3.06
N GLY A 73 24.98 2.85 3.57
CA GLY A 73 25.69 2.62 4.83
C GLY A 73 24.75 2.57 6.04
N PHE A 74 23.74 3.44 6.06
CA PHE A 74 22.67 3.39 7.06
C PHE A 74 21.86 2.09 6.95
N LEU A 75 21.41 1.72 5.74
CA LEU A 75 20.68 0.45 5.55
C LEU A 75 21.49 -0.77 5.99
N ALA A 76 22.80 -0.79 5.71
CA ALA A 76 23.68 -1.88 6.15
C ALA A 76 23.76 -1.95 7.69
N SER A 77 23.79 -0.80 8.37
CA SER A 77 23.79 -0.71 9.83
C SER A 77 22.44 -1.11 10.44
N MET A 78 21.35 -0.89 9.72
CA MET A 78 19.99 -1.28 10.13
C MET A 78 19.66 -2.75 9.83
N LYS A 79 20.56 -3.51 9.20
CA LYS A 79 20.24 -4.83 8.61
C LYS A 79 19.48 -5.76 9.56
N PRO A 80 19.85 -5.96 10.84
CA PRO A 80 19.11 -6.87 11.71
C PRO A 80 17.65 -6.46 11.92
N ALA A 81 17.37 -5.15 12.05
CA ALA A 81 16.00 -4.65 12.16
C ALA A 81 15.25 -4.76 10.83
N LEU A 82 15.91 -4.49 9.70
CA LEU A 82 15.31 -4.65 8.38
C LEU A 82 14.99 -6.11 8.05
N ASP A 83 15.87 -7.05 8.39
CA ASP A 83 15.61 -8.49 8.21
C ASP A 83 14.38 -8.93 9.02
N HIS A 84 14.28 -8.50 10.29
CA HIS A 84 13.10 -8.76 11.12
C HIS A 84 11.84 -8.13 10.51
N HIS A 85 11.95 -6.89 10.03
CA HIS A 85 10.86 -6.17 9.41
C HIS A 85 10.32 -6.87 8.16
N TYR A 86 11.21 -7.24 7.23
CA TYR A 86 10.83 -7.95 6.01
C TYR A 86 10.23 -9.32 6.31
N ALA A 87 10.75 -10.05 7.30
CA ALA A 87 10.19 -11.33 7.71
C ALA A 87 8.76 -11.23 8.27
N ASN A 88 8.34 -10.07 8.78
CA ASN A 88 7.01 -9.87 9.38
C ASN A 88 6.02 -9.11 8.49
N ASN A 89 6.45 -8.57 7.35
CA ASN A 89 5.62 -7.73 6.49
C ASN A 89 5.69 -8.22 5.04
N SER A 90 4.68 -8.97 4.61
CA SER A 90 4.64 -9.64 3.31
C SER A 90 4.50 -8.71 2.10
N HIS A 91 4.29 -7.41 2.30
CA HIS A 91 4.29 -6.46 1.19
C HIS A 91 5.70 -6.08 0.72
N HIS A 92 6.76 -6.54 1.40
CA HIS A 92 8.14 -6.38 0.93
C HIS A 92 8.59 -7.58 0.09
N PRO A 93 9.19 -7.38 -1.10
CA PRO A 93 9.74 -8.47 -1.90
C PRO A 93 10.77 -9.31 -1.11
N GLU A 94 11.55 -8.67 -0.25
CA GLU A 94 12.54 -9.33 0.62
C GLU A 94 11.94 -10.33 1.62
N HIS A 95 10.61 -10.34 1.82
CA HIS A 95 9.91 -11.36 2.60
C HIS A 95 9.99 -12.76 1.95
N PHE A 96 10.08 -12.82 0.62
CA PHE A 96 9.94 -14.05 -0.15
C PHE A 96 11.27 -14.50 -0.78
N GLU A 97 11.38 -15.81 -0.99
CA GLU A 97 12.57 -16.44 -1.59
C GLU A 97 12.77 -16.02 -3.06
N ASN A 98 11.69 -16.00 -3.87
CA ASN A 98 11.74 -15.55 -5.27
C ASN A 98 11.28 -14.09 -5.45
N GLY A 99 11.29 -13.31 -4.37
CA GLY A 99 10.94 -11.90 -4.39
C GLY A 99 9.52 -11.64 -4.88
N VAL A 100 9.38 -10.70 -5.81
CA VAL A 100 8.08 -10.24 -6.32
C VAL A 100 7.25 -11.37 -6.96
N GLN A 101 7.87 -12.44 -7.46
CA GLN A 101 7.14 -13.55 -8.10
C GLN A 101 6.32 -14.40 -7.13
N ASP A 102 6.67 -14.40 -5.85
CA ASP A 102 5.94 -15.15 -4.81
C ASP A 102 4.85 -14.33 -4.13
N MET A 103 4.74 -13.03 -4.45
CA MET A 103 3.77 -12.12 -3.84
C MET A 103 2.34 -12.39 -4.33
N THR A 104 1.36 -12.30 -3.42
CA THR A 104 -0.05 -12.31 -3.82
C THR A 104 -0.47 -10.95 -4.40
N LEU A 105 -1.66 -10.89 -5.03
CA LEU A 105 -2.22 -9.62 -5.50
C LEU A 105 -2.41 -8.59 -4.38
N LEU A 106 -2.72 -9.05 -3.16
CA LEU A 106 -2.93 -8.15 -2.02
C LEU A 106 -1.59 -7.63 -1.47
N ASP A 107 -0.55 -8.46 -1.49
CA ASP A 107 0.82 -8.02 -1.15
C ASP A 107 1.33 -7.00 -2.16
N LEU A 108 1.13 -7.23 -3.46
CA LEU A 108 1.50 -6.29 -4.53
C LEU A 108 0.75 -4.96 -4.40
N LEU A 109 -0.54 -5.00 -4.05
CA LEU A 109 -1.33 -3.80 -3.82
C LEU A 109 -0.82 -3.02 -2.60
N GLU A 110 -0.58 -3.69 -1.48
CA GLU A 110 -0.03 -3.05 -0.29
C GLU A 110 1.37 -2.46 -0.56
N MET A 111 2.23 -3.17 -1.28
CA MET A 111 3.55 -2.69 -1.71
C MET A 111 3.45 -1.42 -2.56
N LEU A 112 2.51 -1.38 -3.51
CA LEU A 112 2.29 -0.20 -4.34
C LEU A 112 1.84 1.01 -3.50
N LEU A 113 0.99 0.79 -2.50
CA LEU A 113 0.53 1.81 -1.56
C LEU A 113 1.67 2.31 -0.65
N ASP A 114 2.53 1.41 -0.17
CA ASP A 114 3.75 1.76 0.58
C ASP A 114 4.67 2.65 -0.26
N TRP A 115 4.98 2.23 -1.49
CA TRP A 115 5.81 3.02 -2.40
C TRP A 115 5.19 4.38 -2.71
N LYS A 116 3.86 4.44 -2.84
CA LYS A 116 3.15 5.71 -3.01
C LYS A 116 3.32 6.60 -1.79
N ALA A 117 3.16 6.06 -0.57
CA ALA A 117 3.36 6.80 0.67
C ALA A 117 4.81 7.29 0.83
N ALA A 118 5.80 6.47 0.44
CA ALA A 118 7.20 6.84 0.43
C ALA A 118 7.46 8.03 -0.50
N THR A 119 6.87 8.06 -1.70
CA THR A 119 7.01 9.19 -2.63
C THR A 119 6.44 10.51 -2.08
N GLU A 120 5.40 10.47 -1.25
CA GLU A 120 4.81 11.69 -0.65
C GLU A 120 5.72 12.36 0.39
N ARG A 121 6.82 11.72 0.82
CA ARG A 121 7.79 12.29 1.76
C ARG A 121 8.82 13.21 1.08
N HIS A 122 8.84 13.25 -0.24
CA HIS A 122 9.79 14.03 -1.03
C HIS A 122 9.06 15.04 -1.91
N ALA A 123 9.59 16.26 -2.03
CA ALA A 123 8.94 17.33 -2.80
C ALA A 123 8.79 17.00 -4.29
N ASP A 124 9.68 16.16 -4.83
CA ASP A 124 9.73 15.71 -6.22
C ASP A 124 9.38 14.21 -6.39
N GLY A 125 8.77 13.60 -5.36
CA GLY A 125 8.43 12.19 -5.37
C GLY A 125 7.43 11.84 -6.48
N ASP A 126 7.72 10.75 -7.20
CA ASP A 126 6.93 10.30 -8.35
C ASP A 126 6.79 8.78 -8.32
N ILE A 127 5.55 8.31 -8.20
CA ILE A 127 5.24 6.88 -8.11
C ILE A 127 5.60 6.12 -9.38
N PHE A 128 5.46 6.72 -10.56
CA PHE A 128 5.80 6.05 -11.81
C PHE A 128 7.31 5.87 -11.94
N LYS A 129 8.09 6.89 -11.55
CA LYS A 129 9.56 6.74 -11.43
C LYS A 129 9.94 5.73 -10.36
N SER A 130 9.26 5.72 -9.23
CA SER A 130 9.49 4.75 -8.14
C SER A 130 9.28 3.31 -8.63
N ILE A 131 8.21 3.05 -9.39
CA ILE A 131 7.96 1.74 -10.00
C ILE A 131 9.11 1.35 -10.95
N GLU A 132 9.59 2.26 -11.81
CA GLU A 132 10.71 1.97 -12.72
C GLU A 132 12.04 1.67 -12.00
N ILE A 133 12.33 2.39 -10.92
CA ILE A 133 13.50 2.13 -10.08
C ILE A 133 13.39 0.76 -9.43
N ASN A 134 12.23 0.46 -8.84
CA ASN A 134 12.03 -0.80 -8.12
C ASN A 134 11.91 -2.00 -9.04
N ARG A 135 11.42 -1.83 -10.29
CA ARG A 135 11.46 -2.87 -11.33
C ARG A 135 12.89 -3.39 -11.52
N LYS A 136 13.87 -2.48 -11.62
CA LYS A 136 15.29 -2.83 -11.75
C LYS A 136 15.84 -3.43 -10.46
N ARG A 137 15.54 -2.81 -9.31
CA ARG A 137 16.01 -3.26 -7.99
C ARG A 137 15.60 -4.71 -7.69
N PHE A 138 14.36 -5.07 -8.00
CA PHE A 138 13.79 -6.36 -7.65
C PHE A 138 13.75 -7.36 -8.80
N ASN A 139 14.40 -7.05 -9.94
CA ASN A 139 14.35 -7.86 -11.15
C ASN A 139 12.90 -8.26 -11.52
N MET A 140 12.01 -7.28 -11.45
CA MET A 140 10.57 -7.50 -11.57
C MET A 140 10.18 -7.90 -12.99
N PRO A 141 9.37 -8.96 -13.17
CA PRO A 141 8.82 -9.30 -14.48
C PRO A 141 8.06 -8.13 -15.12
N PRO A 142 8.21 -7.89 -16.43
CA PRO A 142 7.54 -6.78 -17.14
C PRO A 142 6.03 -6.75 -16.91
N GLU A 143 5.38 -7.92 -16.89
CA GLU A 143 3.94 -8.06 -16.74
C GLU A 143 3.45 -7.56 -15.37
N ILE A 144 4.19 -7.88 -14.30
CA ILE A 144 3.90 -7.39 -12.95
C ILE A 144 4.14 -5.89 -12.89
N GLY A 145 5.27 -5.43 -13.42
CA GLY A 145 5.56 -4.02 -13.48
C GLY A 145 4.45 -3.24 -14.19
N ASP A 146 3.96 -3.74 -15.33
CA ASP A 146 2.96 -3.04 -16.14
C ASP A 146 1.59 -3.05 -15.45
N LEU A 147 1.28 -4.11 -14.72
CA LEU A 147 0.10 -4.17 -13.85
C LEU A 147 0.16 -3.10 -12.76
N LEU A 148 1.32 -2.91 -12.11
CA LEU A 148 1.51 -1.86 -11.11
C LEU A 148 1.34 -0.46 -11.70
N LEU A 149 1.88 -0.18 -12.90
CA LEU A 149 1.72 1.12 -13.56
C LEU A 149 0.24 1.43 -13.85
N ARG A 150 -0.50 0.49 -14.45
CA ARG A 150 -1.93 0.66 -14.75
C ARG A 150 -2.75 0.83 -13.48
N THR A 151 -2.41 0.09 -12.43
CA THR A 151 -3.09 0.18 -11.14
C THR A 151 -2.83 1.53 -10.49
N ALA A 152 -1.59 2.03 -10.52
CA ALA A 152 -1.23 3.35 -10.01
C ALA A 152 -1.98 4.47 -10.75
N GLU A 153 -2.06 4.39 -12.08
CA GLU A 153 -2.83 5.35 -12.90
C GLU A 153 -4.32 5.34 -12.55
N SER A 154 -4.89 4.16 -12.28
CA SER A 154 -6.29 4.02 -11.90
C SER A 154 -6.60 4.48 -10.47
N LEU A 155 -5.68 4.29 -9.52
CA LEU A 155 -5.95 4.52 -8.09
C LEU A 155 -5.61 5.94 -7.62
N PHE A 156 -4.52 6.53 -8.12
CA PHE A 156 -3.97 7.73 -7.50
C PHE A 156 -4.43 9.01 -8.21
N PRO A 157 -4.92 10.01 -7.45
CA PRO A 157 -5.42 11.25 -8.04
C PRO A 157 -4.29 12.06 -8.67
N LYS A 158 -4.56 12.63 -9.84
CA LYS A 158 -3.64 13.56 -10.54
C LYS A 158 -3.58 14.94 -9.88
N PHE A 159 -4.56 15.29 -9.03
CA PHE A 159 -4.71 16.61 -8.41
C PHE A 159 -4.97 16.55 -6.89
N LEU A 160 -4.55 17.58 -6.18
CA LEU A 160 -4.83 17.84 -4.76
C LEU A 160 -6.20 18.51 -4.64
N GLU A 161 -7.09 18.01 -3.79
CA GLU A 161 -8.19 18.85 -3.33
C GLU A 161 -7.67 19.88 -2.30
N PRO A 162 -8.21 21.11 -2.28
CA PRO A 162 -7.85 22.10 -1.28
C PRO A 162 -8.37 21.66 0.09
N TRP A 163 -7.50 21.01 0.86
CA TRP A 163 -7.72 20.68 2.27
C TRP A 163 -6.76 21.48 3.15
N HIS A 164 -7.11 21.73 4.40
CA HIS A 164 -6.26 22.39 5.39
C HIS A 164 -6.21 21.55 6.67
N CYS A 165 -5.01 21.23 7.15
CA CYS A 165 -4.82 20.44 8.36
C CYS A 165 -5.12 21.27 9.60
N TYR A 166 -6.10 20.84 10.40
CA TYR A 166 -6.38 21.48 11.69
C TYR A 166 -5.29 21.25 12.75
N GLY A 167 -4.49 20.19 12.61
CA GLY A 167 -3.40 19.86 13.53
C GLY A 167 -2.16 20.75 13.35
N CYS A 168 -1.68 20.93 12.11
CA CYS A 168 -0.43 21.65 11.83
C CYS A 168 -0.58 22.85 10.85
N GLY A 169 -1.76 23.11 10.31
CA GLY A 169 -1.99 24.21 9.35
C GLY A 169 -1.51 23.96 7.93
N ALA A 170 -1.06 22.74 7.60
CA ALA A 170 -0.63 22.41 6.24
C ALA A 170 -1.81 22.38 5.25
N SER A 171 -1.67 23.00 4.09
CA SER A 171 -2.67 22.96 3.02
C SER A 171 -2.34 21.92 1.94
N GLY A 172 -3.37 21.33 1.33
CA GLY A 172 -3.28 20.38 0.22
C GLY A 172 -3.13 18.95 0.71
N CYS A 173 -4.24 18.23 0.89
CA CYS A 173 -4.19 16.78 1.06
C CYS A 173 -4.74 16.06 -0.16
N ARG A 174 -3.98 15.06 -0.62
CA ARG A 174 -4.43 14.05 -1.58
C ARG A 174 -5.19 12.91 -0.91
N TYR A 175 -5.04 12.74 0.41
CA TYR A 175 -5.47 11.56 1.18
C TYR A 175 -6.22 11.93 2.46
N ASN A 176 -6.76 10.93 3.15
CA ASN A 176 -7.56 11.09 4.38
C ASN A 176 -6.75 11.45 5.65
N PHE A 177 -5.49 11.90 5.53
CA PHE A 177 -4.63 12.32 6.65
C PHE A 177 -3.59 13.36 6.22
N CYS A 178 -3.06 14.13 7.17
CA CYS A 178 -1.98 15.10 6.98
C CYS A 178 -0.63 14.41 6.82
N TYR A 179 0.07 14.67 5.72
CA TYR A 179 1.41 14.11 5.50
C TYR A 179 2.48 14.67 6.48
N GLN A 180 2.27 15.88 7.03
CA GLN A 180 3.26 16.54 7.89
C GLN A 180 3.19 16.08 9.35
N CYS A 181 1.99 15.78 9.87
CA CYS A 181 1.81 15.42 11.28
C CYS A 181 1.05 14.11 11.52
N GLY A 182 0.60 13.42 10.47
CA GLY A 182 -0.15 12.16 10.58
C GLY A 182 -1.62 12.30 10.98
N ALA A 183 -2.08 13.52 11.32
CA ALA A 183 -3.47 13.79 11.67
C ALA A 183 -4.47 13.33 10.60
N GLY A 184 -5.38 12.44 10.93
CA GLY A 184 -6.51 12.07 10.09
C GLY A 184 -7.41 13.26 9.76
N ARG A 185 -8.06 13.22 8.59
CA ARG A 185 -9.01 14.24 8.12
C ARG A 185 -10.15 14.46 9.12
N ASN A 186 -10.51 13.42 9.88
CA ASN A 186 -11.61 13.44 10.84
C ASN A 186 -11.17 13.56 12.31
N ASP A 187 -9.86 13.57 12.61
CA ASP A 187 -9.35 13.55 13.99
C ASP A 187 -9.73 14.80 14.79
N TYR A 188 -10.08 15.89 14.09
CA TYR A 188 -10.38 17.20 14.68
C TYR A 188 -11.78 17.72 14.32
N VAL A 189 -12.61 16.90 13.66
CA VAL A 189 -14.02 17.27 13.45
C VAL A 189 -14.71 17.09 14.80
N LYS A 190 -15.08 18.21 15.44
CA LYS A 190 -15.91 18.19 16.65
C LYS A 190 -17.15 17.34 16.35
N GLN A 191 -17.36 16.27 17.12
CA GLN A 191 -18.64 15.57 17.19
C GLN A 191 -19.73 16.51 17.70
#